data_AF-A0A3M1T332-F1
#
_entry.id   AF-A0A3M1T332-F1
#
_cell.length_a   1.000
_cell.length_b   1.000
_cell.length_c   1.000
_cell.angle_alpha   90.00
_cell.angle_beta   90.00
_cell.angle_gamma   90.00
#
_symmetry.space_group_name_H-M   'P 1'
#
loop_
_entity.id
_entity.type
_entity.pdbx_description
1 polymer ?
#
loop_
_entity_poly.entity_id
_entity_poly.type
_entity_poly.pdbx_seq_one_letter_code
_entity_poly.pdbx_strand_id
1 'polypeptide(L)' 'MAFFRQFIAPLFIVLIFVLALAATSARIFLPDGLSGPAPVEEVAPPSNSTGMSFPHTVSELPPSLSVWVQGATDELAL' A
#
# COMPACT_ATOMS: atom_id res chain seq x y z
N MET A 1 44.63 -14.20 -5.38
CA MET A 1 43.26 -13.94 -4.84
C MET A 1 42.82 -12.47 -4.86
N ALA A 2 43.70 -11.49 -5.14
CA ALA A 2 43.30 -10.07 -5.17
C ALA A 2 42.68 -9.62 -6.50
N PHE A 3 43.13 -10.17 -7.63
CA PHE A 3 42.69 -9.77 -8.98
C PHE A 3 41.18 -9.86 -9.20
N PHE A 4 40.56 -10.95 -8.75
CA PHE A 4 39.12 -11.14 -8.90
C PHE A 4 38.34 -10.11 -8.09
N ARG A 5 38.70 -9.87 -6.83
CA ARG A 5 38.02 -8.86 -6.01
C ARG A 5 38.30 -7.42 -6.50
N GLN A 6 39.45 -7.17 -7.09
CA GLN A 6 39.89 -5.82 -7.45
C GLN A 6 39.39 -5.37 -8.83
N PHE A 7 39.00 -6.31 -9.70
CA PHE A 7 38.44 -5.97 -11.02
C PHE A 7 37.00 -6.46 -11.18
N ILE A 8 36.71 -7.71 -10.79
CA ILE A 8 35.36 -8.28 -10.97
C ILE A 8 34.38 -7.59 -10.01
N ALA A 9 34.72 -7.39 -8.73
CA ALA A 9 33.79 -6.75 -7.79
C ALA A 9 33.45 -5.28 -8.17
N PRO A 10 34.42 -4.39 -8.47
CA PRO A 10 34.08 -3.04 -8.91
C PRO A 10 33.35 -3.00 -10.25
N LEU A 11 33.62 -3.91 -11.19
CA LEU A 11 32.86 -4.01 -12.43
C LEU A 11 31.39 -4.37 -12.14
N PHE A 12 31.13 -5.36 -11.28
CA PHE A 12 29.76 -5.70 -10.89
C PHE A 12 29.04 -4.56 -10.17
N ILE A 13 29.74 -3.81 -9.32
CA ILE A 13 29.16 -2.63 -8.65
C ILE A 13 28.68 -1.62 -9.69
N VAL A 14 29.51 -1.28 -10.68
CA VAL A 14 29.13 -0.34 -11.74
C VAL A 14 28.00 -0.91 -12.60
N LEU A 15 28.08 -2.20 -12.95
CA LEU A 15 27.05 -2.87 -13.75
C LEU A 15 25.68 -2.82 -13.07
N ILE A 16 25.62 -3.22 -11.79
CA ILE A 16 24.40 -3.24 -10.99
C ILE A 16 23.92 -1.81 -10.75
N PHE A 17 24.82 -0.86 -10.50
CA PHE A 17 24.48 0.55 -10.32
C PHE A 17 23.82 1.14 -11.57
N VAL A 18 24.40 0.93 -12.74
CA VAL A 18 23.83 1.41 -14.02
C VAL A 18 22.49 0.73 -14.30
N LEU A 19 22.40 -0.58 -14.05
CA LEU A 19 21.14 -1.32 -14.20
C LEU A 19 20.06 -0.78 -13.26
N ALA A 20 20.38 -0.54 -11.99
CA ALA A 20 19.46 0.00 -11.00
C ALA A 20 19.04 1.44 -11.35
N LEU A 21 19.97 2.27 -11.82
CA LEU A 21 19.69 3.63 -12.28
C LEU A 21 18.79 3.63 -13.52
N ALA A 22 19.02 2.70 -14.46
CA ALA A 22 18.16 2.50 -15.63
C ALA A 22 16.77 2.00 -15.24
N ALA A 23 16.67 1.01 -14.34
CA ALA A 23 15.39 0.46 -13.89
C ALA A 23 14.58 1.50 -13.10
N THR A 24 15.22 2.27 -12.22
CA THR A 24 14.54 3.30 -11.42
C THR A 24 14.06 4.47 -12.29
N SER A 25 14.85 4.87 -13.30
CA SER A 25 14.41 5.89 -14.26
C SER A 25 13.29 5.37 -15.18
N ALA A 26 13.40 4.13 -15.66
CA ALA A 26 12.38 3.49 -16.48
C ALA A 26 11.05 3.28 -15.75
N ARG A 27 11.06 3.09 -14.42
CA ARG A 27 9.85 2.95 -13.59
C ARG A 27 8.86 4.10 -13.79
N ILE A 28 9.33 5.32 -14.03
CA ILE A 28 8.48 6.51 -14.25
C ILE A 28 7.74 6.43 -15.59
N PHE A 29 8.30 5.70 -16.56
CA PHE A 29 7.72 5.49 -17.88
C PHE A 29 6.94 4.17 -17.99
N LEU A 30 6.80 3.41 -16.90
CA LEU A 30 6.06 2.15 -16.92
C LEU A 30 4.55 2.44 -17.03
N PRO A 31 3.82 1.80 -17.97
CA PRO A 31 2.38 2.05 -18.15
C PRO A 31 1.60 1.84 -16.85
N ASP A 32 0.61 2.69 -16.59
CA ASP A 32 -0.20 2.67 -15.36
C ASP A 32 -0.85 1.30 -15.05
N GLY A 33 -1.03 0.46 -16.06
CA GLY A 33 -1.54 -0.90 -15.92
C GLY A 33 -0.57 -1.93 -15.30
N LEU A 34 0.72 -1.59 -15.11
CA LEU A 34 1.73 -2.46 -14.48
C LEU A 34 2.34 -1.85 -13.20
N SER A 35 2.03 -0.60 -12.89
CA SER A 35 2.49 0.09 -11.68
C SER A 35 1.55 -0.12 -10.48
N GLY A 36 0.30 -0.55 -10.73
CA GLY A 36 -0.71 -0.85 -9.72
C GLY A 36 -0.59 -2.25 -9.12
N PRO A 37 -1.15 -2.48 -7.91
CA PRO A 37 -1.28 -3.81 -7.34
C PRO A 37 -2.09 -4.70 -8.30
N ALA A 38 -1.58 -5.90 -8.58
CA ALA A 38 -2.30 -6.88 -9.39
C ALA A 38 -3.70 -7.07 -8.81
N PRO A 39 -4.75 -7.13 -9.65
CA PRO A 39 -6.11 -7.38 -9.17
C PRO A 39 -6.10 -8.63 -8.30
N VAL A 40 -6.34 -8.45 -7.02
CA VAL A 40 -6.70 -9.56 -6.15
C VAL A 40 -8.12 -9.93 -6.53
N GLU A 41 -8.31 -11.13 -7.05
CA GLU A 41 -9.65 -11.71 -7.12
C GLU A 41 -10.20 -11.64 -5.70
N GLU A 42 -11.20 -10.78 -5.49
CA GLU A 42 -12.02 -10.82 -4.31
C GLU A 42 -12.69 -12.19 -4.36
N VAL A 43 -12.12 -13.16 -3.64
CA VAL A 43 -12.82 -14.41 -3.34
C VAL A 43 -14.08 -13.95 -2.64
N ALA A 44 -15.18 -13.93 -3.40
CA ALA A 44 -16.47 -13.51 -2.92
C ALA A 44 -16.68 -14.23 -1.58
N PRO A 45 -16.84 -13.50 -0.46
CA PRO A 45 -17.30 -14.16 0.75
C PRO A 45 -18.60 -14.87 0.38
N PRO A 46 -18.80 -16.13 0.81
CA PRO A 46 -20.00 -16.87 0.46
C PRO A 46 -21.21 -16.01 0.76
N SER A 47 -22.02 -15.74 -0.27
CA SER A 47 -23.19 -14.89 -0.21
C SER A 47 -24.25 -15.51 0.70
N ASN A 48 -24.08 -15.34 2.01
CA ASN A 48 -25.17 -15.48 2.96
C ASN A 48 -25.89 -14.14 3.01
N SER A 49 -26.68 -13.88 1.97
CA SER A 49 -27.71 -12.84 1.97
C SER A 49 -28.81 -13.22 2.97
N THR A 50 -28.55 -13.00 4.25
CA THR A 50 -29.58 -12.80 5.28
C THR A 50 -29.27 -11.45 5.92
N GLY A 51 -30.25 -10.56 5.86
CA GLY A 51 -30.05 -9.11 5.86
C GLY A 51 -29.23 -8.53 7.01
N MET A 52 -28.43 -7.53 6.67
CA MET A 52 -28.33 -6.32 7.47
C MET A 52 -27.98 -5.19 6.51
N SER A 53 -29.01 -4.45 6.08
CA SER A 53 -28.82 -3.11 5.55
C SER A 53 -28.15 -2.32 6.67
N PHE A 54 -26.91 -1.84 6.48
CA PHE A 54 -26.35 -0.81 7.35
C PHE A 54 -26.82 0.53 6.78
N PRO A 55 -27.85 1.17 7.36
CA PRO A 55 -28.11 2.56 7.04
C PRO A 55 -26.96 3.41 7.57
N HIS A 56 -26.52 4.33 6.73
CA HIS A 56 -25.51 5.33 7.03
C HIS A 56 -26.11 6.35 8.03
N THR A 57 -26.19 6.04 9.32
CA THR A 57 -26.46 7.03 10.37
C THR A 57 -25.63 6.72 11.61
N VAL A 58 -24.90 7.73 12.11
CA VAL A 58 -24.03 7.70 13.30
C VAL A 58 -24.84 7.49 14.61
N SER A 59 -26.10 7.06 14.49
CA SER A 59 -27.08 6.98 15.57
C SER A 59 -27.10 5.62 16.28
N GLU A 60 -26.41 4.60 15.78
CA GLU A 60 -26.34 3.26 16.39
C GLU A 60 -24.92 2.84 16.79
N LEU A 61 -24.10 3.77 17.28
CA LEU A 61 -22.90 3.35 18.01
C LEU A 61 -23.29 2.86 19.41
N PRO A 62 -22.77 1.70 19.87
CA PRO A 62 -22.99 1.26 21.24
C PRO A 62 -22.53 2.35 22.21
N PRO A 63 -23.22 2.53 23.36
CA PRO A 63 -23.03 3.69 24.23
C PRO A 63 -21.58 3.86 24.70
N SER A 64 -20.80 2.79 24.77
CA SER A 64 -19.37 2.82 25.09
C SER A 64 -18.48 3.57 24.08
N LEU A 65 -18.87 3.64 22.81
CA LEU A 65 -18.08 4.26 21.75
C LEU A 65 -18.49 5.71 21.45
N SER A 66 -19.69 6.13 21.89
CA SER A 66 -20.15 7.52 21.75
C SER A 66 -19.25 8.52 22.47
N VAL A 67 -18.72 8.14 23.64
CA VAL A 67 -17.85 8.99 24.47
C VAL A 67 -16.54 9.35 23.78
N TRP A 68 -15.99 8.41 23.00
CA TRP A 68 -14.74 8.60 22.26
C TRP A 68 -14.90 9.53 21.06
N VAL A 69 -16.06 9.46 20.38
CA VAL A 69 -16.37 10.36 19.26
C VAL A 69 -16.65 11.76 19.77
N GLN A 70 -17.39 11.91 20.88
CA GLN A 70 -17.72 13.20 21.48
C GLN A 70 -16.44 14.00 21.80
N GLY A 71 -15.49 13.41 22.53
CA GLY A 71 -14.24 14.09 22.89
C GLY A 71 -13.35 14.45 21.69
N ALA A 72 -13.37 13.65 20.61
CA ALA A 72 -12.62 13.96 19.39
C ALA A 72 -13.22 15.11 18.58
N THR A 73 -14.52 15.36 18.71
CA THR A 73 -15.22 16.39 17.93
C THR A 73 -15.11 17.77 18.60
N ASP A 74 -15.12 17.83 19.93
CA ASP A 74 -15.01 19.08 20.70
C ASP A 74 -13.62 19.76 20.56
N GLU A 75 -12.53 18.99 20.44
CA GLU A 75 -11.16 19.51 20.30
C GLU A 75 -10.89 20.16 18.92
N LEU A 76 -11.68 19.81 17.90
CA LEU A 76 -11.53 20.33 16.52
C LEU A 76 -12.42 21.55 16.23
N ALA A 77 -13.19 22.03 17.23
CA ALA A 77 -14.13 23.13 17.10
C ALA A 77 -13.62 24.50 17.62
N LEU A 78 -12.31 24.61 17.93
CA LEU A 78 -11.58 25.88 18.18
C LEU A 78 -10.78 26.31 16.95
#